data_AF-A0A2H0AFQ0-F1
#
_entry.id   AF-A0A2H0AFQ0-F1
#
_cell.length_a   1.000
_cell.length_b   1.000
_cell.length_c   1.000
_cell.angle_alpha   90.00
_cell.angle_beta   90.00
_cell.angle_gamma   90.00
#
_symmetry.space_group_name_H-M   'P 1'
#
loop_
_entity.id
_entity.type
_entity.pdbx_description
1 polymer ?
#
loop_
_entity_poly.entity_id
_entity_poly.type
_entity_poly.pdbx_seq_one_letter_code
_entity_poly.pdbx_strand_id
1 'polypeptide(L)'
;MVFQQHGSGEEKIAGIRQFGHGITITQVVDITANLPAFIDEPLTLLPTDFTADVVLSFLKHADLVDALAILCSEKAIPLVASGQKVANAITPFTCCGLGHTDRLGAYGEQFGVPEFRVTLAAGRITRLEVRRGASCGATWLVAPKIVGLTPDEAQSAIAREVQYLCKADPSNFDPITGKSALHHAGHVHI
;
A
#
# COMPACT_ATOMS: atom_id res chain seq x y z
N MET A 1 -8.34 8.21 -6.69
CA MET A 1 -9.55 8.04 -5.86
C MET A 1 -9.34 6.86 -4.91
N VAL A 2 -10.00 6.84 -3.74
CA VAL A 2 -9.86 5.76 -2.76
C VAL A 2 -11.22 5.22 -2.35
N PHE A 3 -11.35 3.90 -2.25
CA PHE A 3 -12.50 3.21 -1.70
C PHE A 3 -12.08 2.47 -0.43
N GLN A 4 -12.84 2.59 0.65
CA GLN A 4 -12.55 1.96 1.94
C GLN A 4 -13.82 1.49 2.64
N GLN A 5 -13.65 0.70 3.69
CA GLN A 5 -14.73 0.26 4.57
C GLN A 5 -14.35 0.56 6.02
N HIS A 6 -15.16 1.35 6.71
CA HIS A 6 -14.98 1.69 8.12
C HIS A 6 -13.57 2.23 8.39
N GLY A 7 -13.09 3.19 7.59
CA GLY A 7 -11.77 3.77 7.78
C GLY A 7 -10.58 2.85 7.49
N SER A 8 -10.78 1.68 6.86
CA SER A 8 -9.71 0.68 6.64
C SER A 8 -8.47 1.21 5.89
N GLY A 9 -8.64 2.29 5.11
CA GLY A 9 -7.61 2.94 4.33
C GLY A 9 -6.93 4.13 5.01
N GLU A 10 -7.38 4.59 6.18
CA GLU A 10 -7.00 5.88 6.76
C GLU A 10 -5.48 6.07 6.90
N GLU A 11 -4.79 5.07 7.45
CA GLU A 11 -3.34 5.10 7.62
C GLU A 11 -2.59 5.22 6.29
N LYS A 12 -3.12 4.61 5.22
CA LYS A 12 -2.51 4.66 3.87
C LYS A 12 -2.83 5.99 3.21
N ILE A 13 -4.04 6.50 3.39
CA ILE A 13 -4.44 7.84 2.93
C ILE A 13 -3.56 8.91 3.60
N ALA A 14 -3.33 8.81 4.91
CA ALA A 14 -2.47 9.71 5.66
C ALA A 14 -1.02 9.65 5.16
N GLY A 15 -0.47 8.45 4.99
CA GLY A 15 0.88 8.27 4.44
C GLY A 15 1.03 8.84 3.03
N ILE A 16 0.06 8.61 2.14
CA ILE A 16 0.08 9.18 0.77
C ILE A 16 0.06 10.70 0.82
N ARG A 17 -0.78 11.30 1.67
CA ARG A 17 -0.87 12.77 1.82
C ARG A 17 0.40 13.38 2.41
N GLN A 18 1.04 12.67 3.33
CA GLN A 18 2.22 13.16 4.04
C GLN A 18 3.51 13.02 3.21
N PHE A 19 3.68 11.89 2.53
CA PHE A 19 4.95 11.54 1.87
C PHE A 19 4.88 11.60 0.35
N GLY A 20 3.68 11.60 -0.23
CA GLY A 20 3.49 11.74 -1.67
C GLY A 20 3.63 13.18 -2.13
N HIS A 21 4.14 13.36 -3.34
CA HIS A 21 4.24 14.63 -4.06
C HIS A 21 3.57 14.51 -5.43
N GLY A 22 2.91 15.57 -5.91
CA GLY A 22 2.22 15.53 -7.21
C GLY A 22 1.07 14.51 -7.29
N ILE A 23 0.54 14.07 -6.15
CA ILE A 23 -0.60 13.16 -6.05
C ILE A 23 -1.72 13.87 -5.29
N THR A 24 -2.94 13.80 -5.81
CA THR A 24 -4.13 14.33 -5.13
C THR A 24 -5.15 13.22 -4.93
N ILE A 25 -5.54 12.97 -3.68
CA ILE A 25 -6.69 12.11 -3.38
C ILE A 25 -7.94 12.97 -3.51
N THR A 26 -8.58 12.90 -4.69
CA THR A 26 -9.77 13.70 -5.04
C THR A 26 -10.99 13.34 -4.21
N GLN A 27 -11.16 12.06 -3.89
CA GLN A 27 -12.29 11.56 -3.12
C GLN A 27 -11.91 10.29 -2.38
N VAL A 28 -12.49 10.14 -1.19
CA VAL A 28 -12.50 8.91 -0.39
C VAL A 28 -13.97 8.48 -0.26
N VAL A 29 -14.28 7.31 -0.79
CA VAL A 29 -15.58 6.66 -0.63
C VAL A 29 -15.45 5.67 0.51
N ASP A 30 -16.16 5.93 1.61
CA ASP A 30 -16.18 5.04 2.77
C ASP A 30 -17.54 4.38 2.91
N ILE A 31 -17.56 3.04 2.84
CA ILE A 31 -18.76 2.24 3.07
C ILE A 31 -18.80 1.85 4.55
N THR A 32 -19.59 2.60 5.31
CA THR A 32 -19.77 2.44 6.76
C THR A 32 -21.02 1.62 7.11
N ALA A 33 -21.73 1.12 6.12
CA ALA A 33 -22.91 0.27 6.34
C ALA A 33 -22.48 -1.12 6.83
N ASN A 34 -23.29 -1.70 7.71
CA ASN A 34 -23.18 -3.12 8.02
C ASN A 34 -23.72 -3.92 6.82
N LEU A 35 -22.82 -4.62 6.13
CA LEU A 35 -23.15 -5.36 4.93
C LEU A 35 -23.55 -6.80 5.26
N PRO A 36 -24.49 -7.39 4.51
CA PRO A 36 -24.72 -8.83 4.55
C PRO A 36 -23.47 -9.59 4.11
N ALA A 37 -23.44 -10.91 4.32
CA ALA A 37 -22.32 -11.75 3.87
C ALA A 37 -22.24 -11.88 2.34
N PHE A 38 -23.33 -11.61 1.63
CA PHE A 38 -23.45 -11.64 0.19
C PHE A 38 -24.30 -10.46 -0.27
N ILE A 39 -23.88 -9.81 -1.35
CA ILE A 39 -24.52 -8.63 -1.91
C ILE A 39 -24.91 -8.95 -3.35
N ASP A 40 -26.21 -9.07 -3.62
CA ASP A 40 -26.72 -9.35 -4.96
C ASP A 40 -26.39 -8.23 -5.96
N GLU A 41 -26.49 -6.97 -5.51
CA GLU A 41 -26.37 -5.77 -6.35
C GLU A 41 -25.28 -4.79 -5.85
N PRO A 42 -23.99 -5.16 -5.91
CA PRO A 42 -22.90 -4.41 -5.27
C PRO A 42 -22.69 -3.02 -5.84
N LEU A 43 -23.02 -2.79 -7.12
CA LEU A 43 -22.90 -1.49 -7.77
C LEU A 43 -23.84 -0.43 -7.19
N THR A 44 -24.91 -0.82 -6.50
CA THR A 44 -25.80 0.12 -5.80
C THR A 44 -25.13 0.82 -4.61
N LEU A 45 -24.04 0.22 -4.10
CA LEU A 45 -23.26 0.72 -2.96
C LEU A 45 -21.99 1.47 -3.39
N LEU A 46 -21.69 1.49 -4.70
CA LEU A 46 -20.50 2.12 -5.25
C LEU A 46 -20.90 3.28 -6.17
N PRO A 47 -20.28 4.48 -6.06
CA PRO A 47 -20.42 5.46 -7.13
C PRO A 47 -19.88 4.88 -8.44
N THR A 48 -20.69 4.94 -9.49
CA THR A 48 -20.34 4.43 -10.82
C THR A 48 -19.85 5.53 -11.76
N ASP A 49 -20.17 6.79 -11.45
CA ASP A 49 -19.71 7.96 -12.19
C ASP A 49 -18.52 8.60 -11.48
N PHE A 50 -17.31 8.18 -11.87
CA PHE A 50 -16.06 8.77 -11.42
C PHE A 50 -14.96 8.64 -12.47
N THR A 51 -13.97 9.51 -12.35
CA THR A 51 -12.72 9.48 -13.13
C THR A 51 -11.54 9.57 -12.19
N ALA A 52 -10.47 8.82 -12.47
CA ALA A 52 -9.21 8.90 -11.74
C ALA A 52 -8.08 8.32 -12.58
N ASP A 53 -6.86 8.77 -12.35
CA ASP A 53 -5.67 8.14 -12.94
C ASP A 53 -5.39 6.77 -12.29
N VAL A 54 -5.67 6.65 -10.98
CA VAL A 54 -5.52 5.42 -10.19
C VAL A 54 -6.63 5.34 -9.14
N VAL A 55 -7.15 4.13 -8.94
CA VAL A 55 -8.03 3.80 -7.81
C VAL A 55 -7.28 2.92 -6.83
N LEU A 56 -7.38 3.24 -5.54
CA LEU A 56 -6.92 2.39 -4.45
C LEU A 56 -8.13 1.80 -3.73
N SER A 57 -8.16 0.48 -3.57
CA SER A 57 -9.18 -0.21 -2.79
C SER A 57 -8.61 -0.72 -1.48
N PHE A 58 -9.29 -0.36 -0.40
CA PHE A 58 -9.16 -0.92 0.95
C PHE A 58 -10.48 -1.55 1.40
N LEU A 59 -11.39 -1.85 0.46
CA LEU A 59 -12.61 -2.60 0.72
C LEU A 59 -12.25 -4.01 1.19
N LYS A 60 -12.99 -4.57 2.15
CA LYS A 60 -12.84 -5.92 2.69
C LYS A 60 -13.85 -6.91 2.12
N HIS A 61 -15.04 -6.45 1.72
CA HIS A 61 -16.10 -7.31 1.21
C HIS A 61 -15.78 -7.75 -0.22
N ALA A 62 -15.75 -9.07 -0.47
CA ALA A 62 -15.36 -9.64 -1.76
C ALA A 62 -16.22 -9.10 -2.92
N ASP A 63 -17.55 -9.16 -2.79
CA ASP A 63 -18.47 -8.69 -3.84
C ASP A 63 -18.25 -7.21 -4.23
N LEU A 64 -17.89 -6.34 -3.27
CA LEU A 64 -17.60 -4.94 -3.55
C LEU A 64 -16.25 -4.74 -4.23
N VAL A 65 -15.23 -5.49 -3.82
CA VAL A 65 -13.90 -5.45 -4.43
C VAL A 65 -13.99 -5.93 -5.87
N ASP A 66 -14.68 -7.04 -6.12
CA ASP A 66 -14.86 -7.63 -7.45
C ASP A 66 -15.65 -6.69 -8.36
N ALA A 67 -16.77 -6.13 -7.88
CA ALA A 67 -17.56 -5.16 -8.63
C ALA A 67 -16.76 -3.90 -8.97
N LEU A 68 -15.97 -3.38 -8.01
CA LEU A 68 -15.10 -2.23 -8.25
C LEU A 68 -14.00 -2.54 -9.26
N ALA A 69 -13.43 -3.75 -9.24
CA ALA A 69 -12.40 -4.17 -10.19
C ALA A 69 -12.95 -4.29 -11.62
N ILE A 70 -14.15 -4.85 -11.79
CA ILE A 70 -14.84 -4.88 -13.09
C ILE A 70 -15.10 -3.46 -13.58
N LEU A 71 -15.68 -2.61 -12.73
CA LEU A 71 -16.00 -1.22 -13.07
C LEU A 71 -14.75 -0.41 -13.47
N CYS A 72 -13.64 -0.57 -12.73
CA CYS A 72 -12.37 0.08 -13.06
C CYS A 72 -11.81 -0.44 -14.40
N SER A 73 -11.91 -1.75 -14.65
CA SER A 73 -11.48 -2.37 -15.92
C SER A 73 -12.25 -1.81 -17.11
N GLU A 74 -13.58 -1.72 -17.02
CA GLU A 74 -14.44 -1.16 -18.07
C GLU A 74 -14.13 0.31 -18.37
N LYS A 75 -13.74 1.07 -17.35
CA LYS A 75 -13.32 2.47 -17.47
C LYS A 75 -11.85 2.65 -17.86
N ALA A 76 -11.10 1.57 -18.04
CA ALA A 76 -9.65 1.57 -18.25
C ALA A 76 -8.86 2.30 -17.15
N ILE A 77 -9.34 2.26 -15.90
CA ILE A 77 -8.69 2.85 -14.73
C ILE A 77 -7.94 1.74 -13.97
N PRO A 78 -6.64 1.88 -13.69
CA PRO A 78 -5.91 0.89 -12.91
C PRO A 78 -6.37 0.89 -11.44
N LEU A 79 -6.66 -0.30 -10.93
CA LEU A 79 -7.03 -0.54 -9.54
C LEU A 79 -5.87 -1.21 -8.78
N VAL A 80 -5.53 -0.69 -7.61
CA VAL A 80 -4.63 -1.36 -6.66
C VAL A 80 -5.44 -1.86 -5.46
N ALA A 81 -5.41 -3.17 -5.22
CA ALA A 81 -6.13 -3.84 -4.13
C ALA A 81 -5.13 -4.69 -3.31
N SER A 82 -4.36 -4.02 -2.45
CA SER A 82 -3.28 -4.68 -1.69
C SER A 82 -3.83 -5.70 -0.69
N GLY A 83 -3.19 -6.87 -0.61
CA GLY A 83 -3.56 -7.94 0.32
C GLY A 83 -4.82 -8.72 -0.06
N GLN A 84 -5.34 -8.51 -1.27
CA GLN A 84 -6.53 -9.17 -1.80
C GLN A 84 -6.17 -10.01 -3.02
N LYS A 85 -7.07 -10.89 -3.43
CA LYS A 85 -6.92 -11.69 -4.66
C LYS A 85 -8.16 -11.49 -5.51
N VAL A 86 -8.10 -10.50 -6.41
CA VAL A 86 -9.19 -10.11 -7.30
C VAL A 86 -8.65 -9.97 -8.72
N ALA A 87 -9.40 -10.45 -9.70
CA ALA A 87 -9.07 -10.28 -11.11
C ALA A 87 -9.17 -8.79 -11.53
N ASN A 88 -8.48 -8.41 -12.60
CA ASN A 88 -8.50 -7.04 -13.14
C ASN A 88 -7.92 -5.94 -12.22
N ALA A 89 -7.31 -6.30 -11.09
CA ALA A 89 -6.59 -5.37 -10.22
C ALA A 89 -5.11 -5.75 -10.06
N ILE A 90 -4.30 -4.79 -9.64
CA ILE A 90 -2.93 -5.00 -9.19
C ILE A 90 -2.99 -5.31 -7.69
N THR A 91 -2.64 -6.54 -7.34
CA THR A 91 -2.85 -7.10 -6.00
C THR A 91 -1.54 -7.48 -5.32
N PRO A 92 -0.70 -6.51 -4.92
CA PRO A 92 0.51 -6.84 -4.20
C PRO A 92 0.14 -7.39 -2.81
N PHE A 93 0.91 -8.34 -2.29
CA PHE A 93 0.64 -8.95 -0.99
C PHE A 93 0.60 -7.91 0.14
N THR A 94 1.43 -6.87 0.04
CA THR A 94 1.41 -5.68 0.89
C THR A 94 1.60 -4.43 0.03
N CYS A 95 1.26 -3.24 0.53
CA CYS A 95 1.48 -2.00 -0.22
C CYS A 95 2.95 -1.80 -0.62
N CYS A 96 3.90 -2.18 0.23
CA CYS A 96 5.34 -2.19 -0.06
C CYS A 96 5.80 -3.36 -0.93
N GLY A 97 4.91 -4.29 -1.30
CA GLY A 97 5.18 -5.33 -2.29
C GLY A 97 4.83 -4.92 -3.72
N LEU A 98 4.35 -3.68 -3.93
CA LEU A 98 3.98 -3.19 -5.26
C LEU A 98 5.24 -3.00 -6.13
N GLY A 99 5.38 -3.82 -7.15
CA GLY A 99 6.45 -3.71 -8.15
C GLY A 99 6.35 -2.42 -8.99
N HIS A 100 7.38 -2.16 -9.79
CA HIS A 100 7.37 -1.04 -10.74
C HIS A 100 6.37 -1.27 -11.87
N THR A 101 5.60 -0.23 -12.17
CA THR A 101 4.71 -0.21 -13.33
C THR A 101 4.36 1.20 -13.72
N ASP A 102 4.49 1.51 -15.01
CA ASP A 102 4.15 2.82 -15.56
C ASP A 102 2.64 3.10 -15.55
N ARG A 103 1.83 2.04 -15.36
CA ARG A 103 0.36 2.12 -15.32
C ARG A 103 -0.16 2.95 -14.15
N LEU A 104 0.64 3.20 -13.12
CA LEU A 104 0.21 3.88 -11.89
C LEU A 104 0.70 5.33 -11.78
N GLY A 105 1.39 5.84 -12.81
CA GLY A 105 1.92 7.20 -12.85
C GLY A 105 2.67 7.59 -11.56
N ALA A 106 2.45 8.83 -11.11
CA ALA A 106 3.10 9.38 -9.92
C ALA A 106 2.93 8.51 -8.66
N TYR A 107 1.82 7.78 -8.53
CA TYR A 107 1.61 6.86 -7.40
C TYR A 107 2.58 5.68 -7.46
N GLY A 108 2.73 5.03 -8.62
CA GLY A 108 3.62 3.89 -8.81
C GLY A 108 5.10 4.23 -8.67
N GLU A 109 5.48 5.44 -9.08
CA GLU A 109 6.84 5.98 -8.95
C GLU A 109 7.27 6.16 -7.48
N GLN A 110 6.34 6.57 -6.62
CA GLN A 110 6.63 6.95 -5.23
C GLN A 110 6.29 5.85 -4.22
N PHE A 111 5.33 4.98 -4.55
CA PHE A 111 4.84 3.97 -3.63
C PHE A 111 5.02 2.54 -4.14
N GLY A 112 5.56 1.68 -3.27
CA GLY A 112 5.72 0.25 -3.50
C GLY A 112 6.94 -0.32 -2.80
N VAL A 113 7.58 -1.32 -3.43
CA VAL A 113 8.92 -1.82 -3.04
C VAL A 113 9.84 -0.64 -2.74
N PRO A 114 10.35 -0.52 -1.50
CA PRO A 114 11.16 0.58 -1.05
C PRO A 114 12.48 0.72 -1.81
N GLU A 115 12.88 1.98 -2.02
CA GLU A 115 14.17 2.32 -2.60
C GLU A 115 14.81 3.45 -1.81
N PHE A 116 16.09 3.30 -1.50
CA PHE A 116 16.85 4.26 -0.71
C PHE A 116 18.06 4.76 -1.50
N ARG A 117 18.33 6.07 -1.42
CA ARG A 117 19.63 6.64 -1.74
C ARG A 117 20.40 6.86 -0.45
N VAL A 118 21.52 6.16 -0.31
CA VAL A 118 22.32 6.13 0.91
C VAL A 118 23.66 6.83 0.68
N THR A 119 24.10 7.67 1.61
CA THR A 119 25.45 8.24 1.64
C THR A 119 26.20 7.66 2.82
N LEU A 120 27.42 7.18 2.56
CA LEU A 120 28.28 6.57 3.57
C LEU A 120 29.47 7.48 3.89
N ALA A 121 29.86 7.53 5.16
CA ALA A 121 31.16 8.04 5.59
C ALA A 121 31.73 7.08 6.65
N ALA A 122 33.00 6.72 6.50
CA ALA A 122 33.67 5.74 7.38
C ALA A 122 32.85 4.44 7.59
N GLY A 123 32.22 3.95 6.52
CA GLY A 123 31.40 2.72 6.54
C GLY A 123 30.02 2.85 7.19
N ARG A 124 29.59 4.06 7.59
CA ARG A 124 28.31 4.31 8.26
C ARG A 124 27.41 5.23 7.46
N ILE A 125 26.10 5.03 7.58
CA ILE A 125 25.06 5.84 6.94
C ILE A 125 25.05 7.24 7.55
N THR A 126 25.40 8.26 6.76
CA THR A 126 25.33 9.67 7.18
C THR A 126 24.11 10.38 6.63
N ARG A 127 23.59 9.91 5.49
CA ARG A 127 22.36 10.42 4.88
C ARG A 127 21.59 9.26 4.26
N LEU A 128 20.28 9.29 4.44
CA LEU A 128 19.35 8.35 3.82
C LEU A 128 18.19 9.12 3.22
N GLU A 129 17.90 8.88 1.95
CA GLU A 129 16.80 9.50 1.24
C GLU A 129 15.89 8.41 0.66
N VAL A 130 14.62 8.44 1.02
CA VAL A 130 13.62 7.52 0.48
C VAL A 130 13.22 8.00 -0.91
N ARG A 131 13.48 7.18 -1.92
CA ARG A 131 13.08 7.41 -3.31
C ARG A 131 11.70 6.83 -3.61
N ARG A 132 11.39 5.70 -2.99
CA ARG A 132 10.13 4.97 -3.11
C ARG A 132 9.85 4.25 -1.81
N GLY A 133 8.60 4.09 -1.40
CA GLY A 133 8.28 3.46 -0.12
C GLY A 133 6.85 2.96 0.07
N ALA A 134 6.58 2.38 1.23
CA ALA A 134 5.26 1.88 1.61
C ALA A 134 4.25 3.03 1.75
N SER A 135 3.08 2.96 1.10
CA SER A 135 2.06 4.01 1.19
C SER A 135 1.50 4.25 2.60
N CYS A 136 1.73 3.33 3.55
CA CYS A 136 1.45 3.54 4.98
C CYS A 136 2.49 4.40 5.72
N GLY A 137 3.55 4.87 5.05
CA GLY A 137 4.59 5.72 5.63
C GLY A 137 5.72 4.99 6.36
N ALA A 138 5.60 3.67 6.59
CA ALA A 138 6.58 2.91 7.38
C ALA A 138 8.04 3.09 6.90
N THR A 139 8.26 3.18 5.58
CA THR A 139 9.58 3.42 4.97
C THR A 139 10.19 4.76 5.37
N TRP A 140 9.40 5.82 5.43
CA TRP A 140 9.86 7.14 5.84
C TRP A 140 10.04 7.24 7.36
N LEU A 141 9.20 6.54 8.13
CA LEU A 141 9.30 6.52 9.59
C LEU A 141 10.50 5.72 10.10
N VAL A 142 10.94 4.70 9.36
CA VAL A 142 12.14 3.92 9.71
C VAL A 142 13.44 4.59 9.27
N ALA A 143 13.42 5.37 8.18
CA ALA A 143 14.58 6.04 7.62
C ALA A 143 15.49 6.77 8.65
N PRO A 144 14.97 7.63 9.55
CA PRO A 144 15.83 8.31 10.53
C PRO A 144 16.43 7.36 11.58
N LYS A 145 15.80 6.20 11.83
CA LYS A 145 16.25 5.24 12.86
C LYS A 145 17.51 4.46 12.47
N ILE A 146 17.84 4.42 11.18
CA ILE A 146 18.99 3.66 10.66
C ILE A 146 20.19 4.54 10.27
N VAL A 147 20.07 5.86 10.43
CA VAL A 147 21.21 6.78 10.27
C VAL A 147 22.23 6.50 11.39
N GLY A 148 23.51 6.44 11.04
CA GLY A 148 24.62 6.10 11.93
C GLY A 148 25.00 4.61 11.94
N LEU A 149 24.14 3.73 11.41
CA LEU A 149 24.42 2.30 11.29
C LEU A 149 25.32 1.98 10.10
N THR A 150 25.98 0.83 10.12
CA THR A 150 26.55 0.22 8.89
C THR A 150 25.43 -0.32 8.00
N PRO A 151 25.68 -0.59 6.71
CA PRO A 151 24.67 -1.23 5.84
C PRO A 151 24.11 -2.54 6.39
N ASP A 152 24.96 -3.41 6.94
CA ASP A 152 24.54 -4.71 7.49
C ASP A 152 23.67 -4.55 8.75
N GLU A 153 24.05 -3.63 9.65
CA GLU A 153 23.25 -3.25 10.82
C GLU A 153 21.89 -2.68 10.39
N ALA A 154 21.89 -1.83 9.35
CA ALA A 154 20.69 -1.18 8.84
C ALA A 154 19.70 -2.17 8.22
N GLN A 155 20.15 -3.19 7.48
CA GLN A 155 19.27 -4.24 6.94
C GLN A 155 18.55 -5.01 8.05
N SER A 156 19.25 -5.39 9.11
CA SER A 156 18.63 -6.08 10.24
C SER A 156 17.66 -5.15 11.00
N ALA A 157 18.05 -3.89 11.19
CA ALA A 157 17.23 -2.90 11.87
C ALA A 157 15.95 -2.57 11.07
N ILE A 158 16.05 -2.34 9.76
CA ILE A 158 14.91 -1.94 8.94
C ILE A 158 13.86 -3.05 8.87
N ALA A 159 14.28 -4.31 8.67
CA ALA A 159 13.37 -5.45 8.63
C ALA A 159 12.54 -5.57 9.91
N ARG A 160 13.16 -5.31 11.06
CA ARG A 160 12.53 -5.39 12.38
C ARG A 160 11.64 -4.18 12.65
N GLU A 161 12.15 -2.97 12.46
CA GLU A 161 11.41 -1.74 12.75
C GLU A 161 10.16 -1.58 11.88
N VAL A 162 10.24 -1.99 10.61
CA VAL A 162 9.09 -1.96 9.69
C VAL A 162 7.98 -2.89 10.16
N GLN A 163 8.29 -4.05 10.74
CA GLN A 163 7.27 -4.95 11.29
C GLN A 163 6.47 -4.30 12.42
N TYR A 164 7.09 -3.42 13.21
CA TYR A 164 6.40 -2.67 14.26
C TYR A 164 5.64 -1.45 13.74
N LEU A 165 6.10 -0.84 12.65
CA LEU A 165 5.48 0.34 12.06
C LEU A 165 4.36 0.00 11.06
N CYS A 166 4.40 -1.18 10.46
CA CYS A 166 3.48 -1.57 9.41
C CYS A 166 2.04 -1.67 9.94
N LYS A 167 1.12 -1.14 9.14
CA LYS A 167 -0.33 -1.09 9.42
C LYS A 167 -1.10 -2.19 8.69
N ALA A 168 -0.42 -3.26 8.29
CA ALA A 168 -1.06 -4.45 7.74
C ALA A 168 -1.66 -5.26 8.89
N ASP A 169 -2.73 -5.99 8.61
CA ASP A 169 -3.34 -6.87 9.59
C ASP A 169 -2.37 -8.02 9.95
N PRO A 170 -1.89 -8.11 11.21
CA PRO A 170 -0.97 -9.17 11.64
C PRO A 170 -1.58 -10.56 11.56
N SER A 171 -2.92 -10.66 11.59
CA SER A 171 -3.65 -11.94 11.56
C SER A 171 -3.76 -12.54 10.16
N ASN A 172 -3.47 -11.77 9.12
CA ASN A 172 -3.47 -12.22 7.73
C ASN A 172 -2.21 -13.05 7.42
N PHE A 173 -2.19 -14.27 7.95
CA PHE A 173 -1.12 -15.25 7.79
C PHE A 173 -1.29 -16.03 6.49
N ASP A 174 -0.24 -16.08 5.67
CA ASP A 174 -0.22 -16.91 4.47
C ASP A 174 0.36 -18.30 4.79
N PRO A 175 -0.46 -19.38 4.74
CA PRO A 175 -0.02 -20.72 5.07
C PRO A 175 0.98 -21.29 4.05
N ILE A 176 1.05 -20.74 2.83
CA ILE A 176 1.99 -21.22 1.80
C ILE A 176 3.40 -20.73 2.09
N THR A 177 3.55 -19.44 2.40
CA THR A 177 4.86 -18.84 2.70
C THR A 177 5.26 -18.95 4.16
N GLY A 178 4.33 -19.30 5.05
CA GLY A 178 4.54 -19.32 6.49
C GLY A 178 4.80 -17.93 7.09
N LYS A 179 4.42 -16.86 6.36
CA LYS A 179 4.69 -15.47 6.72
C LYS A 179 3.39 -14.67 6.82
N SER A 180 3.35 -13.72 7.73
CA SER A 180 2.29 -12.71 7.78
C SER A 180 2.64 -11.54 6.86
N ALA A 181 1.64 -10.69 6.60
CA ALA A 181 1.86 -9.42 5.92
C ALA A 181 2.96 -8.56 6.58
N LEU A 182 3.13 -8.64 7.91
CA LEU A 182 4.19 -7.95 8.62
C LEU A 182 5.57 -8.52 8.29
N HIS A 183 5.74 -9.85 8.36
CA HIS A 183 7.01 -10.51 8.00
C HIS A 183 7.40 -10.20 6.56
N HIS A 184 6.43 -10.20 5.64
CA HIS A 184 6.67 -9.80 4.26
C HIS A 184 7.09 -8.33 4.17
N ALA A 185 6.39 -7.42 4.86
CA ALA A 185 6.73 -5.99 4.87
C ALA A 185 8.18 -5.75 5.34
N GLY A 186 8.60 -6.40 6.43
CA GLY A 186 10.00 -6.33 6.88
C GLY A 186 10.99 -6.86 5.84
N HIS A 187 10.66 -7.98 5.19
CA HIS A 187 11.53 -8.59 4.19
C HIS A 187 11.65 -7.80 2.87
N VAL A 188 10.64 -7.03 2.46
CA VAL A 188 10.77 -6.21 1.24
C VAL A 188 11.48 -4.88 1.46
N HIS A 189 11.81 -4.52 2.71
CA HIS A 189 12.52 -3.29 3.04
C HIS A 189 14.04 -3.44 3.16
N ILE A 190 14.58 -4.67 3.07
CA ILE A 190 16.03 -4.93 3.16
C ILE A 190 16.75 -4.81 1.83
#